data_AF-A0A0F9H6V8-F1
#
_entry.id   AF-A0A0F9H6V8-F1
#
_cell.length_a   1.000
_cell.length_b   1.000
_cell.length_c   1.000
_cell.angle_alpha   90.00
_cell.angle_beta   90.00
_cell.angle_gamma   90.00
#
_symmetry.space_group_name_H-M   'P 1'
#
loop_
_entity.id
_entity.type
_entity.pdbx_description
1 polymer ?
#
loop_
_entity_poly.entity_id
_entity_poly.type
_entity_poly.pdbx_seq_one_letter_code
_entity_poly.pdbx_strand_id
1 'polypeptide(L)'
;MTSLTNSNCLCGSQHSYQDCCQKLHLGTEQATTAEQLMRSRYVAYALKNAKYIYQTYVQAKQAENPVKEIAEFANSCRFIKLAVVSAEQHESTADVEFCVSYF
;
A
#
# COMPACT_ATOMS: atom_id res chain seq x y z
N MET A 1 -5.27 2.49 -20.04
CA MET A 1 -4.39 1.51 -19.37
C MET A 1 -3.00 2.10 -19.34
N THR A 2 -2.63 2.82 -18.28
CA THR A 2 -1.31 3.45 -18.16
C THR A 2 -0.28 2.39 -17.77
N SER A 3 0.64 2.11 -18.69
CA SER A 3 1.78 1.23 -18.46
C SER A 3 2.67 1.81 -17.36
N LEU A 4 2.70 1.16 -16.20
CA LEU A 4 3.40 1.61 -14.98
C LEU A 4 4.88 1.23 -14.93
N THR A 5 5.45 0.69 -16.02
CA THR A 5 6.81 0.12 -16.00
C THR A 5 7.91 1.19 -16.04
N ASN A 6 7.62 2.42 -16.47
CA ASN A 6 8.61 3.50 -16.63
C ASN A 6 8.26 4.79 -15.86
N SER A 7 7.34 4.69 -14.90
CA SER A 7 6.90 5.82 -14.07
C SER A 7 7.28 5.58 -12.61
N ASN A 8 7.58 6.66 -11.90
CA ASN A 8 7.83 6.61 -10.46
C ASN A 8 6.65 5.93 -9.74
N CYS A 9 6.97 5.19 -8.68
CA CYS A 9 5.97 4.48 -7.92
C CYS A 9 4.92 5.46 -7.35
N LEU A 10 3.65 5.06 -7.42
CA LEU A 10 2.53 5.88 -6.95
C LEU A 10 2.61 6.16 -5.44
N CYS A 11 3.40 5.41 -4.68
CA CYS A 11 3.61 5.67 -3.25
C CYS A 11 4.35 6.97 -2.96
N GLY A 12 4.84 7.67 -4.00
CA GLY A 12 5.63 8.90 -3.85
C GLY A 12 7.11 8.66 -3.62
N SER A 13 7.60 7.42 -3.71
CA SER A 13 9.04 7.17 -3.80
C SER A 13 9.56 7.64 -5.15
N GLN A 14 10.78 8.18 -5.19
CA GLN A 14 11.45 8.54 -6.45
C GLN A 14 11.95 7.31 -7.25
N HIS A 15 11.70 6.10 -6.76
CA HIS A 15 12.01 4.84 -7.44
C HIS A 15 10.91 4.43 -8.41
N SER A 16 11.26 3.60 -9.40
CA SER A 16 10.29 2.93 -10.27
C SER A 16 9.35 2.04 -9.45
N TYR A 17 8.18 1.67 -10.00
CA TYR A 17 7.32 0.68 -9.35
C TYR A 17 8.04 -0.65 -9.10
N GLN A 18 8.87 -1.09 -10.06
CA GLN A 18 9.59 -2.36 -10.02
C GLN A 18 10.62 -2.40 -8.90
N ASP A 19 11.31 -1.29 -8.68
CA ASP A 19 12.33 -1.15 -7.64
C ASP A 19 11.76 -0.73 -6.27
N CYS A 20 10.44 -0.52 -6.19
CA CYS A 20 9.76 -0.10 -4.97
C CYS A 20 8.68 -1.11 -4.56
N CYS A 21 7.40 -0.76 -4.71
CA CYS A 21 6.30 -1.54 -4.13
C CYS A 21 6.09 -2.89 -4.82
N GLN A 22 6.58 -3.10 -6.05
CA GLN A 22 6.42 -4.39 -6.74
C GLN A 22 7.09 -5.53 -5.98
N LYS A 23 8.29 -5.30 -5.42
CA LYS A 23 9.02 -6.33 -4.68
C LYS A 23 8.24 -6.83 -3.46
N LEU A 24 7.57 -5.91 -2.76
CA LEU A 24 6.70 -6.24 -1.64
C LEU A 24 5.43 -6.94 -2.12
N HIS A 25 4.81 -6.46 -3.20
CA HIS A 25 3.61 -7.09 -3.78
C HIS A 25 3.85 -8.51 -4.29
N LEU A 26 5.06 -8.79 -4.78
CA LEU A 26 5.47 -10.13 -5.22
C LEU A 26 5.99 -11.00 -4.06
N GLY A 27 6.19 -10.42 -2.88
CA GLY A 27 6.76 -11.11 -1.72
C GLY A 27 8.25 -11.45 -1.86
N THR A 28 8.97 -10.84 -2.81
CA THR A 28 10.42 -11.04 -2.97
C THR A 28 11.22 -10.32 -1.88
N GLU A 29 10.66 -9.24 -1.33
CA GLU A 29 11.18 -8.53 -0.16
C GLU A 29 10.04 -8.30 0.85
N GLN A 30 10.38 -8.22 2.13
CA GLN A 30 9.45 -7.81 3.19
C GLN A 30 9.65 -6.32 3.50
N ALA A 31 8.59 -5.64 3.92
CA ALA A 31 8.70 -4.26 4.37
C ALA A 31 9.59 -4.18 5.63
N THR A 32 10.56 -3.28 5.62
CA THR A 32 11.49 -3.08 6.74
C THR A 32 11.02 -2.00 7.72
N THR A 33 10.07 -1.15 7.30
CA THR A 33 9.46 -0.11 8.13
C THR A 33 7.94 -0.09 7.96
N ALA A 34 7.23 0.39 8.98
CA ALA A 34 5.78 0.57 8.91
C ALA A 34 5.37 1.54 7.81
N GLU A 35 6.16 2.60 7.57
CA GLU A 35 5.91 3.54 6.47
C GLU A 35 6.01 2.85 5.10
N GLN A 36 7.02 1.99 4.89
CA GLN A 36 7.18 1.24 3.65
C GLN A 36 5.99 0.29 3.44
N LEU A 37 5.55 -0.39 4.51
CA LEU A 37 4.36 -1.23 4.47
C LEU A 37 3.10 -0.42 4.13
N MET A 38 2.88 0.72 4.78
CA MET A 38 1.75 1.60 4.53
C MET A 38 1.74 2.11 3.07
N ARG A 39 2.89 2.60 2.59
CA ARG A 39 3.09 3.05 1.21
C ARG A 39 2.78 1.96 0.18
N SER A 40 3.24 0.73 0.42
CA SER A 40 2.93 -0.39 -0.47
C SER A 40 1.45 -0.74 -0.47
N ARG A 41 0.79 -0.74 0.70
CA ARG A 41 -0.66 -0.96 0.80
C ARG A 41 -1.46 0.11 0.03
N TYR A 42 -1.05 1.37 0.08
CA TYR A 42 -1.64 2.42 -0.76
C TYR A 42 -1.53 2.11 -2.26
N VAL A 43 -0.35 1.70 -2.73
CA VAL A 43 -0.16 1.35 -4.15
C VAL A 43 -0.99 0.11 -4.52
N ALA A 44 -1.10 -0.87 -3.61
CA ALA A 44 -1.96 -2.02 -3.83
C ALA A 44 -3.43 -1.61 -3.99
N TYR A 45 -3.94 -0.64 -3.23
CA TYR A 45 -5.28 -0.09 -3.44
C TYR A 45 -5.42 0.60 -4.80
N ALA A 46 -4.43 1.40 -5.20
CA ALA A 46 -4.41 2.05 -6.51
C ALA A 46 -4.41 1.06 -7.68
N LEU A 47 -3.68 -0.06 -7.53
CA LEU A 47 -3.55 -1.14 -8.53
C LEU A 47 -4.60 -2.26 -8.38
N LYS A 48 -5.57 -2.13 -7.46
CA LYS A 48 -6.61 -3.12 -7.18
C LYS A 48 -6.07 -4.50 -6.74
N ASN A 49 -4.90 -4.54 -6.12
CA ASN A 49 -4.31 -5.76 -5.56
C ASN A 49 -4.83 -6.03 -4.15
N ALA A 50 -6.12 -6.39 -4.05
CA ALA A 50 -6.80 -6.63 -2.77
C ALA A 50 -6.18 -7.79 -1.96
N LYS A 51 -5.62 -8.80 -2.64
CA LYS A 51 -4.98 -9.95 -1.99
C LYS A 51 -3.77 -9.54 -1.15
N TYR A 52 -2.92 -8.66 -1.66
CA TYR A 52 -1.77 -8.15 -0.93
C TYR A 52 -2.19 -7.38 0.33
N ILE A 53 -3.21 -6.54 0.21
CA ILE A 53 -3.75 -5.76 1.34
C ILE A 53 -4.28 -6.70 2.43
N TYR A 54 -5.02 -7.73 2.05
CA TYR A 54 -5.50 -8.77 2.96
C TYR A 54 -4.35 -9.49 3.68
N GLN A 55 -3.32 -9.91 2.93
CA GLN A 55 -2.17 -10.65 3.45
C GLN A 55 -1.31 -9.81 4.41
N THR A 56 -1.38 -8.48 4.32
CA THR A 56 -0.62 -7.55 5.17
C THR A 56 -1.43 -7.03 6.37
N TYR A 57 -2.68 -7.47 6.54
CA TYR A 57 -3.38 -7.35 7.82
C TYR A 57 -2.85 -8.36 8.83
N VAL A 58 -2.80 -7.95 10.09
CA VAL A 58 -2.66 -8.88 11.21
C VAL A 58 -3.78 -9.92 11.17
N GLN A 59 -3.46 -11.18 11.47
CA GLN A 59 -4.39 -12.30 11.34
C GLN A 59 -5.74 -12.07 12.03
N ALA A 60 -5.73 -11.45 13.22
CA ALA A 60 -6.94 -11.15 13.99
C ALA A 60 -7.91 -10.20 13.26
N LYS A 61 -7.43 -9.40 12.30
CA LYS A 61 -8.25 -8.44 11.52
C LYS A 61 -8.65 -8.92 10.14
N GLN A 62 -8.12 -10.05 9.68
CA GLN A 62 -8.41 -10.58 8.35
C GLN A 62 -9.89 -10.99 8.18
N ALA A 63 -10.50 -11.56 9.22
CA ALA A 63 -11.91 -11.96 9.17
C ALA A 63 -12.87 -10.75 9.02
N GLU A 64 -12.50 -9.60 9.58
CA GLU A 64 -13.23 -8.33 9.47
C GLU A 64 -12.95 -7.59 8.16
N ASN A 65 -11.96 -8.01 7.37
CA ASN A 65 -11.51 -7.33 6.16
C ASN A 65 -11.37 -8.32 4.99
N PRO A 66 -12.46 -8.96 4.54
CA PRO A 66 -12.38 -9.97 3.49
C PRO A 66 -11.91 -9.36 2.16
N VAL A 67 -11.17 -10.15 1.38
CA VAL A 67 -10.62 -9.73 0.07
C VAL A 67 -11.66 -9.10 -0.84
N LYS A 68 -12.91 -9.59 -0.79
CA LYS A 68 -14.02 -9.08 -1.61
C LYS A 68 -14.34 -7.62 -1.29
N GLU A 69 -14.50 -7.26 -0.01
CA GLU A 69 -14.81 -5.89 0.41
C GLU A 69 -13.66 -4.93 0.14
N ILE A 70 -12.42 -5.39 0.37
CA ILE A 70 -11.22 -4.63 -0.01
C ILE A 70 -11.22 -4.35 -1.51
N ALA A 71 -11.56 -5.35 -2.34
CA ALA A 71 -11.62 -5.20 -3.79
C ALA A 71 -12.75 -4.26 -4.22
N GLU A 72 -13.93 -4.34 -3.61
CA GLU A 72 -15.06 -3.44 -3.88
C GLU A 72 -14.70 -1.99 -3.59
N PHE A 73 -14.14 -1.71 -2.41
CA PHE A 73 -13.66 -0.37 -2.06
C PHE A 73 -12.56 0.10 -3.01
N ALA A 74 -11.58 -0.77 -3.30
CA ALA A 74 -10.52 -0.44 -4.24
C ALA A 74 -11.15 -0.05 -5.59
N ASN A 75 -12.10 -0.81 -6.11
CA ASN A 75 -12.73 -0.54 -7.41
C ASN A 75 -13.61 0.71 -7.43
N SER A 76 -14.23 1.08 -6.30
CA SER A 76 -15.03 2.31 -6.20
C SER A 76 -14.20 3.59 -6.15
N CYS A 77 -12.89 3.48 -5.89
CA CYS A 77 -12.03 4.64 -5.68
C CYS A 77 -10.94 4.77 -6.75
N ARG A 78 -10.76 5.99 -7.26
CA ARG A 78 -9.57 6.39 -8.00
C ARG A 78 -8.61 7.10 -7.06
N PHE A 79 -7.55 6.40 -6.66
CA PHE A 79 -6.47 6.94 -5.83
C PHE A 79 -5.62 7.92 -6.64
N ILE A 80 -5.42 9.12 -6.10
CA ILE A 80 -4.76 10.23 -6.80
C ILE A 80 -3.41 10.54 -6.17
N LYS A 81 -3.39 10.71 -4.85
CA LYS A 81 -2.22 11.20 -4.13
C LYS A 81 -2.16 10.61 -2.72
N LEU A 82 -0.94 10.28 -2.31
CA LEU A 82 -0.56 9.98 -0.94
C LEU A 82 0.34 11.10 -0.42
N ALA A 83 0.07 11.55 0.81
CA ALA A 83 0.97 12.41 1.58
C ALA A 83 1.21 11.80 2.95
N VAL A 84 2.45 11.45 3.27
CA VAL A 84 2.84 11.01 4.63
C VAL A 84 3.12 12.25 5.46
N VAL A 85 2.48 12.33 6.62
CA VAL A 85 2.59 13.45 7.57
C VAL A 85 3.70 13.16 8.57
N SER A 86 3.69 11.96 9.16
CA SER A 86 4.71 11.49 10.10
C SER A 86 4.85 9.97 10.05
N ALA A 87 6.01 9.48 10.49
CA ALA A 87 6.28 8.07 10.71
C ALA A 87 7.16 7.93 11.94
N GLU A 88 6.62 7.30 12.99
CA GLU A 88 7.25 7.20 14.30
C GLU A 88 7.43 5.73 14.67
N GLN A 89 8.65 5.38 15.07
CA GLN A 89 8.98 4.04 15.55
C GLN A 89 9.06 4.06 17.08
N HIS A 90 8.33 3.14 17.69
CA HIS A 90 8.41 2.82 19.12
C HIS A 90 9.14 1.48 19.30
N GLU A 91 9.30 1.01 20.54
CA GLU A 91 10.10 -0.19 20.85
C GLU A 91 9.71 -1.42 20.03
N SER A 92 8.41 -1.70 19.93
CA SER A 92 7.87 -2.87 19.21
C SER A 92 6.74 -2.54 18.23
N THR A 93 6.36 -1.27 18.15
CA THR A 93 5.28 -0.76 17.29
C THR A 93 5.77 0.44 16.51
N ALA A 94 5.03 0.82 15.47
CA ALA A 94 5.27 2.04 14.73
C ALA A 94 3.96 2.60 14.20
N ASP A 95 3.86 3.91 14.20
CA ASP A 95 2.69 4.66 13.75
C ASP A 95 3.06 5.48 12.52
N VAL A 96 2.12 5.57 11.57
CA VAL A 96 2.29 6.34 10.34
C VAL A 96 1.04 7.16 10.13
N GLU A 97 1.17 8.48 10.19
CA GLU A 97 0.09 9.41 9.89
C GLU A 97 0.17 9.82 8.41
N PHE A 98 -0.97 9.77 7.72
CA PHE A 98 -1.01 10.06 6.29
C PHE A 98 -2.38 10.53 5.82
N CYS A 99 -2.37 11.27 4.71
CA CYS A 99 -3.56 11.72 3.99
C CYS A 99 -3.59 11.08 2.60
N VAL A 100 -4.77 10.56 2.22
CA VAL A 100 -5.02 10.03 0.88
C VAL A 100 -6.11 10.84 0.19
N SER A 101 -5.85 11.27 -1.04
CA SER A 101 -6.87 11.86 -1.90
C SER A 101 -7.35 10.83 -2.93
N TYR A 102 -8.66 10.60 -2.96
CA TYR A 102 -9.35 9.74 -3.90
C TYR A 102 -10.77 10.28 -4.19
N PHE A 103 -11.38 9.84 -5.28
CA PHE A 103 -12.80 10.04 -5.58
C PHE A 103 -13.41 8.78 -6.18
#